data_AF-A0A971BJY4-F1
#
_entry.id   AF-A0A971BJY4-F1
#
_cell.length_a   1.000
_cell.length_b   1.000
_cell.length_c   1.000
_cell.angle_alpha   90.00
_cell.angle_beta   90.00
_cell.angle_gamma   90.00
#
_symmetry.space_group_name_H-M   'P 1'
#
loop_
_entity.id
_entity.type
_entity.pdbx_description
1 polymer ?
#
loop_
_entity_poly.entity_id
_entity_poly.type
_entity_poly.pdbx_seq_one_letter_code
_entity_poly.pdbx_strand_id
1 'polypeptide(L)'
;MNPGLKTRMWIAAGIAVAAIAAAVVLLSGNGAETVRPLDVVGDVARALSVTGEEYEKERFSYKGNEYAGIPLGAVIEEAEPLCGDSDVLFITEDALMAEISANDLAGCYLIAGPDGWEAVNTRHPVSSNMRRITSVAVASGALVTDNSLNVISDAQLLHVLTPGDLMKSGYSVGVKAGGTSSMDEGGRTLTATQYNVYKYVSLAQLADADAGPVNGVLVAGEDGGYAYDEAAGTVRIEKNSLTYVFSDGKTEMKRARGILINPPEKSVTGVKREALGALERGEKALVVILDGFGYDQFKEAKAEGLIPYLGARAAEKASTVFMPVTNAGVAAILTGEGPDKNGVWFRQKDLKAQDVFEAAAALGKKSVYVEGNKLIVKTGVAPVLNSDRNGDGNTDDEIFARIKSEMARDAADLYVVHFHAIDDAGHAGDDAKQAEMIKEADAYVRALADGFGGRVIVTADHGMHKDGAAMDHGAFLPRDMIVPYISFDGGK
;
A
#
# COMPACT_ATOMS: atom_id res chain seq x y z
N MET A 1 4.92 -41.56 46.47
CA MET A 1 3.92 -40.51 46.16
C MET A 1 4.66 -39.34 45.51
N ASN A 2 4.27 -38.98 44.29
CA ASN A 2 5.04 -38.08 43.42
C ASN A 2 4.76 -36.60 43.80
N PRO A 3 5.77 -35.77 44.11
CA PRO A 3 5.57 -34.39 44.58
C PRO A 3 4.92 -33.44 43.56
N GLY A 4 4.92 -33.80 42.27
CA GLY A 4 4.34 -32.98 41.19
C GLY A 4 2.81 -32.94 41.13
N LEU A 5 2.09 -33.81 41.85
CA LEU A 5 0.63 -33.87 41.81
C LEU A 5 -0.04 -32.87 42.78
N LYS A 6 0.61 -32.56 43.90
CA LYS A 6 0.07 -31.61 44.89
C LYS A 6 0.17 -30.16 44.40
N THR A 7 1.25 -29.79 43.72
CA THR A 7 1.46 -28.41 43.22
C THR A 7 0.46 -28.04 42.11
N ARG A 8 0.00 -29.01 41.31
CA ARG A 8 -1.02 -28.79 40.27
C ARG A 8 -2.44 -28.63 40.81
N MET A 9 -2.78 -29.28 41.94
CA MET A 9 -4.08 -29.10 42.59
C MET A 9 -4.24 -27.71 43.25
N TRP A 10 -3.17 -27.16 43.82
CA TRP A 10 -3.21 -25.82 44.44
C TRP A 10 -3.29 -24.67 43.43
N ILE A 11 -2.68 -24.84 42.24
CA ILE A 11 -2.78 -23.84 41.15
C ILE A 11 -4.18 -23.87 40.52
N ALA A 12 -4.77 -25.06 40.32
CA ALA A 12 -6.14 -25.18 39.80
C ALA A 12 -7.20 -24.64 40.79
N ALA A 13 -7.02 -24.87 42.11
CA ALA A 13 -7.89 -24.31 43.14
C ALA A 13 -7.72 -22.79 43.29
N GLY A 14 -6.50 -22.25 43.12
CA GLY A 14 -6.24 -20.81 43.16
C GLY A 14 -6.86 -20.05 41.98
N ILE A 15 -6.86 -20.63 40.78
CA ILE A 15 -7.49 -20.05 39.58
C ILE A 15 -9.03 -20.11 39.68
N ALA A 16 -9.58 -21.20 40.22
CA ALA A 16 -11.03 -21.32 40.44
C ALA A 16 -11.56 -20.34 41.50
N VAL A 17 -10.81 -20.09 42.58
CA VAL A 17 -11.19 -19.11 43.61
C VAL A 17 -11.03 -17.67 43.11
N ALA A 18 -10.04 -17.37 42.26
CA ALA A 18 -9.90 -16.07 41.62
C ALA A 18 -11.01 -15.79 40.59
N ALA A 19 -11.43 -16.80 39.83
CA ALA A 19 -12.56 -16.70 38.89
C ALA A 19 -13.91 -16.52 39.61
N ILE A 20 -14.11 -17.19 40.75
CA ILE A 20 -15.32 -17.05 41.57
C ILE A 20 -15.32 -15.70 42.32
N ALA A 21 -14.16 -15.21 42.79
CA ALA A 21 -14.07 -13.88 43.40
C ALA A 21 -14.31 -12.76 42.37
N ALA A 22 -13.84 -12.90 41.13
CA ALA A 22 -14.17 -12.00 40.03
C ALA A 22 -15.66 -12.06 39.65
N ALA A 23 -16.28 -13.24 39.68
CA ALA A 23 -17.72 -13.41 39.42
C ALA A 23 -18.61 -12.87 40.55
N VAL A 24 -18.17 -12.92 41.81
CA VAL A 24 -18.92 -12.40 42.97
C VAL A 24 -18.76 -10.88 43.12
N VAL A 25 -17.62 -10.29 42.70
CA VAL A 25 -17.48 -8.82 42.59
C VAL A 25 -18.31 -8.25 41.43
N LEU A 26 -18.66 -9.05 40.42
CA LEU A 26 -19.62 -8.69 39.36
C LEU A 26 -21.09 -8.80 39.79
N LEU A 27 -21.40 -9.35 40.96
CA LEU A 27 -22.78 -9.54 41.46
C LEU A 27 -23.23 -8.49 42.49
N SER A 28 -22.43 -7.46 42.73
CA SER A 28 -22.78 -6.32 43.58
C SER A 28 -22.43 -4.97 42.94
N GLY A 29 -22.57 -4.89 41.61
CA GLY A 29 -22.62 -3.60 40.91
C GLY A 29 -24.06 -3.11 40.83
N ASN A 30 -24.34 -1.95 41.42
CA ASN A 30 -25.45 -1.11 40.96
C ASN A 30 -25.34 -1.01 39.44
N GLY A 31 -26.29 -1.60 38.71
CA GLY A 31 -26.28 -1.63 37.25
C GLY A 31 -26.46 -0.22 36.69
N ALA A 32 -25.37 0.51 36.50
CA ALA A 32 -25.33 1.51 35.45
C ALA A 32 -25.41 0.74 34.14
N GLU A 33 -26.52 0.89 33.41
CA GLU A 33 -26.62 0.41 32.03
C GLU A 33 -25.53 1.10 31.22
N THR A 34 -24.43 0.39 30.95
CA THR A 34 -23.35 0.90 30.12
C THR A 34 -23.80 0.82 28.67
N VAL A 35 -24.00 1.98 28.06
CA VAL A 35 -24.28 2.08 26.63
C VAL A 35 -23.10 1.47 25.87
N ARG A 36 -23.39 0.67 24.83
CA ARG A 36 -22.33 0.09 24.00
C ARG A 36 -21.48 1.21 23.39
N PRO A 37 -20.15 1.03 23.27
CA PRO A 37 -19.33 2.03 22.61
C PRO A 37 -19.80 2.30 21.17
N LEU A 38 -19.72 3.57 20.76
CA LEU A 38 -19.99 4.03 19.41
C LEU A 38 -18.68 4.02 18.61
N ASP A 39 -18.65 3.27 17.51
CA ASP A 39 -17.47 3.25 16.64
C ASP A 39 -17.47 4.48 15.71
N VAL A 40 -16.34 5.20 15.63
CA VAL A 40 -16.09 6.25 14.62
C VAL A 40 -15.07 5.70 13.62
N VAL A 41 -15.48 5.58 12.36
CA VAL A 41 -14.80 4.75 11.34
C VAL A 41 -14.81 5.44 9.96
N GLY A 42 -14.36 4.74 8.93
CA GLY A 42 -14.35 5.27 7.56
C GLY A 42 -13.03 5.98 7.25
N ASP A 43 -13.14 7.14 6.61
CA ASP A 43 -12.04 7.89 6.03
C ASP A 43 -11.41 8.82 7.07
N VAL A 44 -10.85 8.20 8.09
CA VAL A 44 -10.26 8.83 9.27
C VAL A 44 -8.88 8.26 9.56
N ALA A 45 -7.92 9.08 9.98
CA ALA A 45 -6.61 8.60 10.37
C ALA A 45 -6.70 7.73 11.65
N ARG A 46 -7.67 8.03 12.53
CA ARG A 46 -7.87 7.34 13.80
C ARG A 46 -9.30 6.85 13.95
N ALA A 47 -9.49 5.53 13.86
CA ALA A 47 -10.76 4.92 14.26
C ALA A 47 -10.94 4.99 15.78
N LEU A 48 -12.08 5.53 16.23
CA LEU A 48 -12.39 5.72 17.65
C LEU A 48 -13.46 4.74 18.13
N SER A 49 -13.50 4.50 19.44
CA SER A 49 -14.56 3.75 20.11
C SER A 49 -15.02 4.57 21.31
N VAL A 50 -16.09 5.33 21.11
CA VAL A 50 -16.55 6.38 22.01
C VAL A 50 -17.49 5.81 23.09
N THR A 51 -17.21 6.07 24.37
CA THR A 51 -18.12 5.71 25.48
C THR A 51 -18.90 6.92 26.01
N GLY A 52 -18.41 8.13 25.73
CA GLY A 52 -19.06 9.40 26.02
C GLY A 52 -18.69 10.04 27.35
N GLU A 53 -17.78 9.44 28.11
CA GLU A 53 -17.22 9.99 29.36
C GLU A 53 -16.02 10.90 29.09
N GLU A 54 -15.37 10.69 27.95
CA GLU A 54 -14.16 11.35 27.49
C GLU A 54 -14.40 12.72 26.84
N TYR A 55 -15.66 13.06 26.54
CA TYR A 55 -16.04 14.33 25.91
C TYR A 55 -16.84 15.23 26.85
N GLU A 56 -16.56 16.54 26.77
CA GLU A 56 -17.40 17.55 27.40
C GLU A 56 -18.78 17.60 26.72
N LYS A 57 -19.83 17.73 27.54
CA LYS A 57 -21.21 17.81 27.06
C LYS A 57 -21.69 19.25 27.05
N GLU A 58 -22.27 19.66 25.93
CA GLU A 58 -22.93 20.95 25.79
C GLU A 58 -24.43 20.83 26.08
N ARG A 59 -25.00 21.86 26.72
CA ARG A 59 -26.44 21.98 26.89
C ARG A 59 -27.05 22.69 25.69
N PHE A 60 -28.16 22.17 25.19
CA PHE A 60 -28.87 22.75 24.06
C PHE A 60 -30.38 22.46 24.12
N SER A 61 -31.17 23.29 23.42
CA SER A 61 -32.62 23.14 23.33
C SER A 61 -33.03 22.62 21.95
N TYR A 62 -33.89 21.62 21.91
CA TYR A 62 -34.43 21.09 20.66
C TYR A 62 -35.91 20.69 20.82
N LYS A 63 -36.77 21.18 19.92
CA LYS A 63 -38.24 20.95 19.95
C LYS A 63 -38.87 21.20 21.33
N GLY A 64 -38.39 22.21 22.06
CA GLY A 64 -38.92 22.61 23.37
C GLY A 64 -38.45 21.75 24.55
N ASN A 65 -37.49 20.84 24.35
CA ASN A 65 -36.84 20.07 25.41
C ASN A 65 -35.38 20.49 25.54
N GLU A 66 -34.85 20.44 26.76
CA GLU A 66 -33.43 20.67 27.06
C GLU A 66 -32.67 19.35 27.07
N TYR A 67 -31.51 19.33 26.41
CA TYR A 67 -30.62 18.18 26.29
C TYR A 67 -29.20 18.53 26.75
N ALA A 68 -28.41 17.50 27.06
CA ALA A 68 -26.97 17.60 27.18
C ALA A 68 -26.34 16.54 26.28
N GLY A 69 -25.51 16.95 25.32
CA GLY A 69 -24.95 16.06 24.32
C GLY A 69 -23.50 16.40 23.99
N ILE A 70 -22.81 15.42 23.42
CA ILE A 70 -21.42 15.56 22.96
C ILE A 70 -21.45 16.25 21.60
N PRO A 71 -20.73 17.36 21.39
CA PRO A 71 -20.62 17.97 20.07
C PRO A 71 -20.02 16.99 19.06
N LEU A 72 -20.75 16.70 17.98
CA LEU A 72 -20.29 15.75 16.96
C LEU A 72 -18.99 16.22 16.30
N GLY A 73 -18.84 17.54 16.10
CA GLY A 73 -17.62 18.12 15.55
C GLY A 73 -16.35 17.75 16.31
N ALA A 74 -16.39 17.75 17.66
CA ALA A 74 -15.23 17.39 18.48
C ALA A 74 -14.82 15.92 18.31
N VAL A 75 -15.81 15.03 18.17
CA VAL A 75 -15.58 13.60 17.94
C VAL A 75 -14.99 13.36 16.55
N ILE A 76 -15.52 14.03 15.53
CA ILE A 76 -15.03 13.91 14.15
C ILE A 76 -13.63 14.52 14.02
N GLU A 77 -13.36 15.66 14.65
CA GLU A 77 -12.03 16.30 14.66
C GLU A 77 -10.97 15.38 15.30
N GLU A 78 -11.28 14.72 16.41
CA GLU A 78 -10.36 13.76 17.05
C GLU A 78 -10.08 12.53 16.18
N ALA A 79 -11.04 12.11 15.36
CA ALA A 79 -10.85 11.00 14.43
C ALA A 79 -9.87 11.37 13.30
N GLU A 80 -9.59 12.66 13.09
CA GLU A 80 -8.68 13.20 12.08
C GLU A 80 -9.13 12.78 10.65
N PRO A 81 -10.19 13.42 10.10
CA PRO A 81 -10.68 13.13 8.75
C PRO A 81 -9.57 13.33 7.72
N LEU A 82 -9.52 12.43 6.73
CA LEU A 82 -8.46 12.44 5.73
C LEU A 82 -8.60 13.57 4.70
N CYS A 83 -9.82 14.09 4.53
CA CYS A 83 -10.10 15.23 3.69
C CYS A 83 -10.97 16.25 4.44
N GLY A 84 -10.75 17.53 4.14
CA GLY A 84 -11.60 18.61 4.64
C GLY A 84 -13.00 18.60 4.02
N ASP A 85 -13.15 18.10 2.79
CA ASP A 85 -14.46 17.92 2.16
C ASP A 85 -14.91 16.46 2.33
N SER A 86 -15.82 16.22 3.28
CA SER A 86 -16.31 14.89 3.62
C SER A 86 -17.74 14.92 4.13
N ASP A 87 -18.37 13.75 4.15
CA ASP A 87 -19.68 13.49 4.72
C ASP A 87 -19.56 12.65 5.99
N VAL A 88 -20.53 12.80 6.88
CA VAL A 88 -20.74 11.97 8.08
C VAL A 88 -21.98 11.11 7.88
N LEU A 89 -21.80 9.80 7.97
CA LEU A 89 -22.85 8.80 7.90
C LEU A 89 -23.15 8.24 9.30
N PHE A 90 -24.39 8.41 9.76
CA PHE A 90 -24.90 7.73 10.94
C PHE A 90 -25.44 6.36 10.54
N ILE A 91 -24.94 5.28 11.16
CA ILE A 91 -25.33 3.90 10.86
C ILE A 91 -25.97 3.27 12.08
N THR A 92 -27.24 2.85 11.95
CA THR A 92 -28.03 2.28 13.05
C THR A 92 -27.99 0.76 13.10
N GLU A 93 -28.45 0.17 14.20
CA GLU A 93 -28.54 -1.29 14.40
C GLU A 93 -29.36 -2.01 13.31
N ASP A 94 -30.39 -1.35 12.76
CA ASP A 94 -31.24 -1.86 11.68
C ASP A 94 -30.73 -1.50 10.27
N ALA A 95 -29.48 -1.03 10.18
CA ALA A 95 -28.80 -0.62 8.95
C ALA A 95 -29.47 0.54 8.19
N LEU A 96 -30.31 1.33 8.86
CA LEU A 96 -30.73 2.64 8.34
C LEU A 96 -29.55 3.60 8.40
N MET A 97 -29.39 4.40 7.35
CA MET A 97 -28.31 5.38 7.26
C MET A 97 -28.88 6.78 7.03
N ALA A 98 -28.25 7.77 7.65
CA ALA A 98 -28.47 9.18 7.32
C ALA A 98 -27.14 9.88 7.17
N GLU A 99 -27.09 10.81 6.23
CA GLU A 99 -25.89 11.52 5.81
C GLU A 99 -26.05 13.02 6.09
N ILE A 100 -24.99 13.66 6.58
CA ILE A 100 -24.84 15.10 6.68
C ILE A 100 -23.42 15.50 6.27
N SER A 101 -23.23 16.73 5.81
CA SER A 101 -21.90 17.26 5.50
C SER A 101 -21.05 17.41 6.77
N ALA A 102 -19.78 16.98 6.72
CA ALA A 102 -18.80 17.18 7.78
C ALA A 102 -18.36 18.65 7.93
N ASN A 103 -18.64 19.49 6.92
CA ASN A 103 -18.37 20.93 6.98
C ASN A 103 -19.41 21.70 7.83
N ASP A 104 -20.56 21.09 8.14
CA ASP A 104 -21.69 21.74 8.80
C ASP A 104 -22.12 21.04 10.10
N LEU A 105 -21.15 20.70 10.97
CA LEU A 105 -21.42 19.96 12.21
C LEU A 105 -21.85 20.83 13.40
N ALA A 106 -21.87 22.15 13.25
CA ALA A 106 -22.31 23.06 14.31
C ALA A 106 -23.79 22.79 14.67
N GLY A 107 -24.06 22.50 15.94
CA GLY A 107 -25.40 22.17 16.42
C GLY A 107 -25.83 20.71 16.18
N CYS A 108 -24.88 19.83 15.85
CA CYS A 108 -25.04 18.38 15.79
C CYS A 108 -24.46 17.74 17.06
N TYR A 109 -25.26 16.90 17.72
CA TYR A 109 -24.90 16.33 19.01
C TYR A 109 -25.13 14.82 19.06
N LEU A 110 -24.25 14.11 19.75
CA LEU A 110 -24.44 12.71 20.13
C LEU A 110 -24.92 12.62 21.58
N ILE A 111 -25.95 11.82 21.82
CA ILE A 111 -26.49 11.55 23.15
C ILE A 111 -26.46 10.05 23.40
N ALA A 112 -25.86 9.64 24.52
CA ALA A 112 -25.95 8.27 25.01
C ALA A 112 -27.16 8.13 25.94
N GLY A 113 -28.06 7.20 25.66
CA GLY A 113 -29.23 6.89 26.48
C GLY A 113 -29.46 5.39 26.65
N PRO A 114 -30.51 4.99 27.41
CA PRO A 114 -30.84 3.58 27.65
C PRO A 114 -31.10 2.79 26.36
N ASP A 115 -31.63 3.46 25.34
CA ASP A 115 -31.90 2.90 24.01
C ASP A 115 -30.70 2.94 23.06
N GLY A 116 -29.50 3.29 23.54
CA GLY A 116 -28.29 3.42 22.73
C GLY A 116 -27.95 4.87 22.39
N TRP A 117 -27.14 5.04 21.34
CA TRP A 117 -26.72 6.34 20.85
C TRP A 117 -27.77 6.98 19.96
N GLU A 118 -27.99 8.28 20.14
CA GLU A 118 -28.87 9.10 19.31
C GLU A 118 -28.12 10.33 18.77
N ALA A 119 -28.38 10.69 17.51
CA ALA A 119 -27.96 11.95 16.92
C ALA A 119 -29.09 12.97 17.01
N VAL A 120 -28.78 14.16 17.51
CA VAL A 120 -29.70 15.30 17.54
C VAL A 120 -29.06 16.46 16.79
N ASN A 121 -29.52 16.67 15.56
CA ASN A 121 -29.00 17.67 14.64
C ASN A 121 -30.01 18.81 14.54
N THR A 122 -29.70 19.91 15.22
CA THR A 122 -30.63 21.04 15.37
C THR A 122 -30.75 21.89 14.10
N ARG A 123 -29.74 21.83 13.23
CA ARG A 123 -29.62 22.60 11.98
C ARG A 123 -29.78 21.78 10.71
N HIS A 124 -30.06 20.49 10.83
CA HIS A 124 -30.24 19.56 9.70
C HIS A 124 -31.69 19.03 9.65
N PRO A 125 -32.13 18.47 8.50
CA PRO A 125 -33.45 17.85 8.40
C PRO A 125 -33.67 16.79 9.49
N VAL A 126 -34.93 16.66 9.94
CA VAL A 126 -35.30 15.72 11.03
C VAL A 126 -34.95 14.27 10.68
N SER A 127 -34.86 13.92 9.40
CA SER A 127 -34.42 12.59 8.94
C SER A 127 -32.96 12.27 9.30
N SER A 128 -32.13 13.26 9.64
CA SER A 128 -30.77 13.04 10.14
C SER A 128 -30.69 12.70 11.62
N ASN A 129 -31.80 12.84 12.37
CA ASN A 129 -31.85 12.52 13.79
C ASN A 129 -32.07 11.02 13.98
N MET A 130 -30.98 10.29 14.00
CA MET A 130 -30.95 8.83 14.07
C MET A 130 -30.90 8.34 15.51
N ARG A 131 -31.43 7.14 15.76
CA ARG A 131 -31.41 6.47 17.07
C ARG A 131 -30.82 5.08 16.94
N ARG A 132 -30.34 4.51 18.04
CA ARG A 132 -29.65 3.21 18.04
C ARG A 132 -28.47 3.19 17.07
N ILE A 133 -27.70 4.29 17.09
CA ILE A 133 -26.51 4.42 16.26
C ILE A 133 -25.45 3.46 16.79
N THR A 134 -24.87 2.67 15.90
CA THR A 134 -23.78 1.73 16.20
C THR A 134 -22.44 2.26 15.73
N SER A 135 -22.45 3.05 14.66
CA SER A 135 -21.25 3.67 14.12
C SER A 135 -21.54 4.99 13.44
N VAL A 136 -20.54 5.86 13.46
CA VAL A 136 -20.45 7.08 12.67
C VAL A 136 -19.30 6.89 11.68
N ALA A 137 -19.56 6.91 10.39
CA ALA A 137 -18.53 6.77 9.36
C ALA A 137 -18.27 8.12 8.69
N VAL A 138 -17.00 8.49 8.50
CA VAL A 138 -16.63 9.60 7.63
C VAL A 138 -16.41 9.04 6.22
N ALA A 139 -16.95 9.69 5.20
CA ALA A 139 -16.71 9.36 3.79
C ALA A 139 -16.21 10.60 3.06
N SER A 140 -15.02 10.54 2.48
CA SER A 140 -14.38 11.68 1.82
C SER A 140 -14.62 11.73 0.31
N GLY A 141 -15.32 10.73 -0.25
CA GLY A 141 -15.42 10.55 -1.70
C GLY A 141 -14.16 9.95 -2.30
N ALA A 142 -14.23 9.65 -3.60
CA ALA A 142 -13.20 8.92 -4.33
C ALA A 142 -11.96 9.79 -4.57
N LEU A 143 -11.14 9.92 -3.53
CA LEU A 143 -9.86 10.61 -3.52
C LEU A 143 -8.75 9.57 -3.37
N VAL A 144 -7.74 9.65 -4.24
CA VAL A 144 -6.49 8.93 -4.00
C VAL A 144 -5.86 9.59 -2.78
N THR A 145 -5.83 8.84 -1.69
CA THR A 145 -5.28 9.29 -0.41
C THR A 145 -4.30 8.23 0.10
N ASP A 146 -3.52 8.57 1.12
CA ASP A 146 -2.68 7.59 1.81
C ASP A 146 -3.48 6.39 2.33
N ASN A 147 -4.80 6.53 2.51
CA ASN A 147 -5.68 5.47 2.99
C ASN A 147 -6.52 4.74 1.94
N SER A 148 -6.49 5.19 0.69
CA SER A 148 -7.22 4.50 -0.39
C SER A 148 -6.54 3.19 -0.78
N LEU A 149 -7.36 2.23 -1.20
CA LEU A 149 -6.95 1.05 -1.93
C LEU A 149 -7.20 1.29 -3.41
N ASN A 150 -6.13 1.45 -4.18
CA ASN A 150 -6.24 1.61 -5.62
C ASN A 150 -6.26 0.25 -6.31
N VAL A 151 -7.24 0.05 -7.18
CA VAL A 151 -7.32 -1.12 -8.05
C VAL A 151 -6.98 -0.67 -9.46
N ILE A 152 -5.90 -1.21 -10.02
CA ILE A 152 -5.42 -0.87 -11.35
C ILE A 152 -5.40 -2.13 -12.24
N SER A 153 -5.52 -1.94 -13.54
CA SER A 153 -5.20 -2.97 -14.52
C SER A 153 -4.50 -2.35 -15.72
N ASP A 154 -3.38 -2.93 -16.12
CA ASP A 154 -2.56 -2.45 -17.21
C ASP A 154 -2.25 -0.95 -17.10
N ALA A 155 -2.86 -0.09 -17.92
CA ALA A 155 -2.65 1.36 -17.92
C ALA A 155 -3.80 2.16 -17.24
N GLN A 156 -4.72 1.49 -16.56
CA GLN A 156 -5.97 2.11 -16.06
C GLN A 156 -6.08 2.01 -14.54
N LEU A 157 -6.44 3.13 -13.91
CA LEU A 157 -6.97 3.15 -12.55
C LEU A 157 -8.46 2.83 -12.64
N LEU A 158 -8.86 1.68 -12.12
CA LEU A 158 -10.23 1.17 -12.23
C LEU A 158 -11.08 1.66 -11.05
N HIS A 159 -10.54 1.50 -9.84
CA HIS A 159 -11.24 1.86 -8.61
C HIS A 159 -10.30 2.53 -7.62
N VAL A 160 -10.83 3.52 -6.90
CA VAL A 160 -10.25 4.09 -5.70
C VAL A 160 -11.22 3.76 -4.57
N LEU A 161 -10.83 2.86 -3.68
CA LEU A 161 -11.71 2.37 -2.62
C LEU A 161 -11.25 2.92 -1.28
N THR A 162 -12.18 3.48 -0.51
CA THR A 162 -11.94 3.86 0.88
C THR A 162 -12.95 3.17 1.80
N PRO A 163 -12.64 2.95 3.09
CA PRO A 163 -13.60 2.39 4.04
C PRO A 163 -14.89 3.20 4.13
N GLY A 164 -14.81 4.54 4.15
CA GLY A 164 -15.94 5.45 4.23
C GLY A 164 -16.84 5.36 3.00
N ASP A 165 -16.24 5.45 1.82
CA ASP A 165 -16.98 5.37 0.56
C ASP A 165 -17.65 4.02 0.38
N LEU A 166 -17.00 2.92 0.73
CA LEU A 166 -17.62 1.60 0.67
C LEU A 166 -18.81 1.46 1.63
N MET A 167 -18.78 2.13 2.78
CA MET A 167 -19.93 2.18 3.68
C MET A 167 -21.11 2.95 3.08
N LYS A 168 -20.83 3.96 2.24
CA LYS A 168 -21.82 4.78 1.53
C LYS A 168 -22.35 4.11 0.25
N SER A 169 -21.47 3.56 -0.58
CA SER A 169 -21.79 2.99 -1.90
C SER A 169 -22.35 1.58 -1.83
N GLY A 170 -22.10 0.88 -0.73
CA GLY A 170 -22.62 -0.46 -0.45
C GLY A 170 -21.54 -1.53 -0.38
N TYR A 171 -21.82 -2.53 0.45
CA TYR A 171 -20.96 -3.69 0.70
C TYR A 171 -21.82 -4.94 0.93
N SER A 172 -21.18 -6.11 0.87
CA SER A 172 -21.77 -7.39 1.27
C SER A 172 -21.41 -7.73 2.72
N VAL A 173 -22.27 -8.50 3.39
CA VAL A 173 -22.02 -9.04 4.74
C VAL A 173 -21.70 -10.52 4.63
N GLY A 174 -20.53 -10.90 5.14
CA GLY A 174 -20.06 -12.28 5.21
C GLY A 174 -20.11 -12.82 6.63
N VAL A 175 -20.20 -14.14 6.74
CA VAL A 175 -20.17 -14.85 8.03
C VAL A 175 -19.11 -15.95 7.94
N LYS A 176 -18.21 -16.00 8.93
CA LYS A 176 -17.16 -17.03 9.03
C LYS A 176 -17.29 -17.74 10.37
N ALA A 177 -17.43 -19.06 10.35
CA ALA A 177 -17.39 -19.86 11.57
C ALA A 177 -16.01 -19.73 12.24
N GLY A 178 -16.03 -19.46 13.55
CA GLY A 178 -14.88 -19.45 14.42
C GLY A 178 -14.70 -20.80 15.14
N GLY A 179 -14.18 -20.74 16.36
CA GLY A 179 -13.97 -21.93 17.18
C GLY A 179 -15.28 -22.57 17.63
N THR A 180 -15.31 -23.91 17.64
CA THR A 180 -16.34 -24.68 18.35
C THR A 180 -15.77 -25.15 19.67
N SER A 181 -16.41 -24.78 20.78
CA SER A 181 -16.11 -25.30 22.10
C SER A 181 -17.14 -26.37 22.48
N SER A 182 -16.72 -27.29 23.34
CA SER A 182 -17.59 -28.35 23.86
C SER A 182 -17.35 -28.55 25.36
N MET A 183 -18.42 -28.87 26.09
CA MET A 183 -18.34 -29.30 27.49
C MET A 183 -19.27 -30.48 27.74
N ASP A 184 -18.83 -31.41 28.58
CA ASP A 184 -19.66 -32.55 29.00
C ASP A 184 -20.40 -32.22 30.30
N GLU A 185 -21.73 -32.27 30.26
CA GLU A 185 -22.59 -32.02 31.41
C GLU A 185 -23.73 -33.04 31.43
N GLY A 186 -23.91 -33.72 32.57
CA GLY A 186 -25.00 -34.69 32.75
C GLY A 186 -24.98 -35.87 31.78
N GLY A 187 -23.81 -36.31 31.30
CA GLY A 187 -23.67 -37.39 30.33
C GLY A 187 -24.01 -37.00 28.88
N ARG A 188 -24.09 -35.69 28.58
CA ARG A 188 -24.28 -35.15 27.24
C ARG A 188 -23.15 -34.17 26.92
N THR A 189 -22.71 -34.16 25.67
CA THR A 189 -21.78 -33.15 25.16
C THR A 189 -22.58 -31.96 24.62
N LEU A 190 -22.38 -30.80 25.23
CA LEU A 190 -22.92 -29.52 24.78
C LEU A 190 -21.87 -28.84 23.90
N THR A 191 -22.26 -28.26 22.77
CA THR A 191 -21.35 -27.58 21.83
C THR A 191 -21.81 -26.17 21.55
N ALA A 192 -20.88 -25.25 21.36
CA ALA A 192 -21.13 -23.87 20.96
C ALA A 192 -20.12 -23.46 19.89
N THR A 193 -20.61 -23.01 18.74
CA THR A 193 -19.78 -22.49 17.64
C THR A 193 -19.93 -20.97 17.59
N GLN A 194 -18.80 -20.27 17.63
CA GLN A 194 -18.76 -18.82 17.44
C GLN A 194 -18.76 -18.50 15.94
N TYR A 195 -19.34 -17.37 15.55
CA TYR A 195 -19.32 -16.88 14.18
C TYR A 195 -18.89 -15.42 14.17
N ASN A 196 -18.01 -15.07 13.23
CA ASN A 196 -17.58 -13.70 12.98
C ASN A 196 -18.33 -13.16 11.77
N VAL A 197 -18.93 -11.98 11.92
CA VAL A 197 -19.58 -11.23 10.84
C VAL A 197 -18.61 -10.16 10.35
N TYR A 198 -18.52 -9.96 9.04
CA TYR A 198 -17.63 -8.98 8.44
C TYR A 198 -18.25 -8.34 7.19
N LYS A 199 -17.80 -7.13 6.87
CA LYS A 199 -18.22 -6.37 5.68
C LYS A 199 -17.17 -6.54 4.60
N TYR A 200 -17.57 -6.77 3.34
CA TYR A 200 -16.63 -6.98 2.25
C TYR A 200 -17.20 -6.58 0.89
N VAL A 201 -16.31 -6.39 -0.08
CA VAL A 201 -16.63 -6.34 -1.51
C VAL A 201 -15.85 -7.42 -2.26
N SER A 202 -16.44 -7.98 -3.31
CA SER A 202 -15.78 -8.99 -4.15
C SER A 202 -14.96 -8.32 -5.23
N LEU A 203 -13.68 -8.65 -5.33
CA LEU A 203 -12.84 -8.11 -6.40
C LEU A 203 -13.30 -8.60 -7.77
N ALA A 204 -13.79 -9.83 -7.89
CA ALA A 204 -14.32 -10.37 -9.14
C ALA A 204 -15.48 -9.52 -9.67
N GLN A 205 -16.40 -9.10 -8.78
CA GLN A 205 -17.53 -8.25 -9.16
C GLN A 205 -17.10 -6.85 -9.60
N LEU A 206 -16.08 -6.28 -8.96
CA LEU A 206 -15.52 -4.98 -9.34
C LEU A 206 -14.75 -5.06 -10.66
N ALA A 207 -14.01 -6.14 -10.87
CA ALA A 207 -13.13 -6.32 -12.03
C ALA A 207 -13.89 -6.75 -13.29
N ASP A 208 -14.88 -7.65 -13.19
CA ASP A 208 -15.63 -8.11 -14.37
C ASP A 208 -16.38 -6.96 -15.07
N ALA A 209 -16.76 -5.92 -14.32
CA ALA A 209 -17.41 -4.74 -14.87
C ALA A 209 -16.46 -3.87 -15.71
N ASP A 210 -15.19 -3.73 -15.30
CA ASP A 210 -14.29 -2.70 -15.82
C ASP A 210 -13.01 -3.23 -16.49
N ALA A 211 -12.48 -4.37 -16.04
CA ALA A 211 -11.17 -4.94 -16.44
C ALA A 211 -11.28 -6.23 -17.27
N GLY A 212 -12.44 -6.88 -17.29
CA GLY A 212 -12.60 -8.23 -17.82
C GLY A 212 -12.12 -9.31 -16.83
N PRO A 213 -11.92 -10.57 -17.30
CA PRO A 213 -11.66 -11.70 -16.41
C PRO A 213 -10.34 -11.53 -15.65
N VAL A 214 -10.37 -11.83 -14.35
CA VAL A 214 -9.20 -11.81 -13.45
C VAL A 214 -8.50 -13.16 -13.47
N ASN A 215 -7.28 -13.20 -14.02
CA ASN A 215 -6.42 -14.39 -14.12
C ASN A 215 -5.28 -14.39 -13.09
N GLY A 216 -5.19 -13.35 -12.28
CA GLY A 216 -4.16 -13.18 -11.26
C GLY A 216 -4.15 -11.76 -10.72
N VAL A 217 -3.74 -11.59 -9.47
CA VAL A 217 -3.62 -10.26 -8.86
C VAL A 217 -2.34 -10.15 -8.06
N LEU A 218 -1.72 -8.98 -8.14
CA LEU A 218 -0.64 -8.58 -7.26
C LEU A 218 -1.22 -7.59 -6.24
N VAL A 219 -0.99 -7.85 -4.95
CA VAL A 219 -1.53 -7.06 -3.85
C VAL A 219 -0.39 -6.48 -3.04
N ALA A 220 -0.48 -5.18 -2.78
CA ALA A 220 0.47 -4.43 -1.98
C ALA A 220 -0.17 -3.87 -0.70
N GLY A 221 0.58 -3.90 0.39
CA GLY A 221 0.24 -3.31 1.68
C GLY A 221 1.14 -2.14 2.04
N GLU A 222 0.72 -1.36 3.02
CA GLU A 222 1.38 -0.12 3.46
C GLU A 222 2.81 -0.29 3.97
N ASP A 223 3.09 -1.40 4.67
CA ASP A 223 4.40 -1.65 5.30
C ASP A 223 5.32 -2.54 4.45
N GLY A 224 5.24 -2.40 3.12
CA GLY A 224 6.01 -3.21 2.18
C GLY A 224 5.48 -4.61 1.93
N GLY A 225 4.24 -4.89 2.36
CA GLY A 225 3.58 -6.15 2.02
C GLY A 225 3.43 -6.27 0.50
N TYR A 226 3.82 -7.40 -0.07
CA TYR A 226 3.83 -7.62 -1.51
C TYR A 226 3.60 -9.10 -1.82
N ALA A 227 2.46 -9.45 -2.42
CA ALA A 227 2.12 -10.85 -2.65
C ALA A 227 1.22 -11.04 -3.88
N TYR A 228 1.37 -12.20 -4.52
CA TYR A 228 0.57 -12.62 -5.66
C TYR A 228 -0.54 -13.57 -5.23
N ASP A 229 -1.71 -13.44 -5.86
CA ASP A 229 -2.84 -14.34 -5.73
C ASP A 229 -3.23 -14.84 -7.13
N GLU A 230 -3.56 -16.13 -7.25
CA GLU A 230 -3.86 -16.76 -8.54
C GLU A 230 -5.27 -16.42 -9.04
N ALA A 231 -6.14 -15.89 -8.18
CA ALA A 231 -7.52 -15.53 -8.51
C ALA A 231 -8.00 -14.32 -7.72
N ALA A 232 -9.16 -13.78 -8.10
CA ALA A 232 -9.78 -12.67 -7.38
C ALA A 232 -10.26 -13.08 -5.99
N GLY A 233 -9.78 -12.35 -4.97
CA GLY A 233 -10.19 -12.47 -3.58
C GLY A 233 -11.29 -11.48 -3.18
N THR A 234 -11.28 -11.07 -1.91
CA THR A 234 -12.26 -10.12 -1.36
C THR A 234 -11.57 -9.01 -0.59
N VAL A 235 -12.13 -7.80 -0.63
CA VAL A 235 -11.67 -6.68 0.17
C VAL A 235 -12.59 -6.54 1.36
N ARG A 236 -12.06 -6.80 2.56
CA ARG A 236 -12.75 -6.65 3.84
C ARG A 236 -12.61 -5.22 4.36
N ILE A 237 -13.70 -4.66 4.86
CA ILE A 237 -13.73 -3.32 5.45
C ILE A 237 -13.51 -3.44 6.97
N GLU A 238 -12.46 -2.81 7.48
CA GLU A 238 -12.04 -2.88 8.88
C GLU A 238 -11.86 -1.49 9.47
N LYS A 239 -12.94 -0.96 10.08
CA LYS A 239 -12.98 0.39 10.67
C LYS A 239 -12.49 1.46 9.67
N ASN A 240 -11.22 1.84 9.73
CA ASN A 240 -10.58 2.83 8.87
C ASN A 240 -9.51 2.25 7.93
N SER A 241 -9.56 0.94 7.66
CA SER A 241 -8.63 0.28 6.74
C SER A 241 -9.31 -0.78 5.90
N LEU A 242 -8.65 -1.16 4.81
CA LEU A 242 -9.09 -2.24 3.92
C LEU A 242 -8.09 -3.39 4.00
N THR A 243 -8.60 -4.62 4.14
CA THR A 243 -7.80 -5.84 4.14
C THR A 243 -8.16 -6.66 2.93
N TYR A 244 -7.19 -7.03 2.10
CA TYR A 244 -7.43 -7.98 1.03
C TYR A 244 -7.30 -9.40 1.58
N VAL A 245 -8.35 -10.21 1.44
CA VAL A 245 -8.35 -11.64 1.76
C VAL A 245 -8.17 -12.40 0.45
N PHE A 246 -7.11 -13.19 0.39
CA PHE A 246 -6.72 -13.94 -0.81
C PHE A 246 -7.74 -15.04 -1.15
N SER A 247 -7.68 -15.52 -2.39
CA SER A 247 -8.58 -16.54 -2.93
C SER A 247 -8.57 -17.86 -2.12
N ASP A 248 -7.50 -18.13 -1.37
CA ASP A 248 -7.39 -19.27 -0.45
C ASP A 248 -8.24 -19.14 0.84
N GLY A 249 -8.81 -17.96 1.11
CA GLY A 249 -9.64 -17.63 2.27
C GLY A 249 -8.91 -17.59 3.62
N LYS A 250 -7.58 -17.68 3.61
CA LYS A 250 -6.71 -17.79 4.80
C LYS A 250 -5.66 -16.70 4.85
N THR A 251 -5.04 -16.40 3.71
CA THR A 251 -4.01 -15.38 3.58
C THR A 251 -4.67 -14.01 3.52
N GLU A 252 -4.10 -13.03 4.21
CA GLU A 252 -4.64 -11.68 4.31
C GLU A 252 -3.51 -10.65 4.13
N MET A 253 -3.73 -9.64 3.29
CA MET A 253 -2.95 -8.41 3.25
C MET A 253 -3.71 -7.34 4.02
N LYS A 254 -3.29 -7.09 5.27
CA LYS A 254 -3.85 -6.01 6.08
C LYS A 254 -3.39 -4.66 5.58
N ARG A 255 -4.25 -3.64 5.73
CA ARG A 255 -3.97 -2.27 5.27
C ARG A 255 -3.46 -2.28 3.83
N ALA A 256 -4.21 -2.96 2.97
CA ALA A 256 -3.92 -3.03 1.55
C ALA A 256 -4.00 -1.61 0.95
N ARG A 257 -3.03 -1.29 0.09
CA ARG A 257 -2.91 0.00 -0.61
C ARG A 257 -3.09 -0.14 -2.12
N GLY A 258 -2.80 -1.31 -2.66
CA GLY A 258 -2.85 -1.54 -4.09
C GLY A 258 -3.24 -2.95 -4.48
N ILE A 259 -4.03 -3.05 -5.56
CA ILE A 259 -4.30 -4.30 -6.27
C ILE A 259 -4.03 -4.04 -7.75
N LEU A 260 -3.05 -4.73 -8.32
CA LEU A 260 -2.80 -4.78 -9.76
C LEU A 260 -3.43 -6.07 -10.31
N ILE A 261 -4.52 -5.91 -11.06
CA ILE A 261 -5.22 -6.99 -11.75
C ILE A 261 -4.49 -7.33 -13.03
N ASN A 262 -4.30 -8.63 -13.25
CA ASN A 262 -3.59 -9.18 -14.41
C ASN A 262 -2.23 -8.50 -14.58
N PRO A 263 -1.34 -8.58 -13.57
CA PRO A 263 -0.04 -7.92 -13.63
C PRO A 263 0.73 -8.35 -14.89
N PRO A 264 1.56 -7.47 -15.48
CA PRO A 264 2.40 -7.84 -16.61
C PRO A 264 3.25 -9.08 -16.31
N GLU A 265 3.57 -9.85 -17.35
CA GLU A 265 4.44 -11.03 -17.20
C GLU A 265 5.83 -10.67 -16.67
N LYS A 266 6.33 -9.48 -17.02
CA LYS A 266 7.60 -8.95 -16.51
C LYS A 266 7.39 -8.18 -15.22
N SER A 267 8.42 -8.21 -14.39
CA SER A 267 8.55 -7.42 -13.17
C SER A 267 9.99 -6.93 -13.06
N VAL A 268 10.20 -5.79 -12.41
CA VAL A 268 11.55 -5.28 -12.10
C VAL A 268 12.36 -6.29 -11.28
N THR A 269 11.70 -7.13 -10.48
CA THR A 269 12.33 -8.25 -9.76
C THR A 269 12.94 -9.32 -10.68
N GLY A 270 12.57 -9.33 -11.96
CA GLY A 270 13.13 -10.22 -12.98
C GLY A 270 14.56 -9.88 -13.40
N VAL A 271 15.01 -8.64 -13.17
CA VAL A 271 16.31 -8.13 -13.66
C VAL A 271 17.48 -8.95 -13.12
N LYS A 272 17.52 -9.21 -11.80
CA LYS A 272 18.57 -10.03 -11.18
C LYS A 272 18.69 -11.39 -11.84
N ARG A 273 17.57 -12.10 -12.03
CA ARG A 273 17.56 -13.44 -12.64
C ARG A 273 18.12 -13.40 -14.06
N GLU A 274 17.74 -12.41 -14.84
CA GLU A 274 18.19 -12.27 -16.22
C GLU A 274 19.69 -11.94 -16.31
N ALA A 275 20.16 -10.99 -15.49
CA ALA A 275 21.56 -10.61 -15.41
C ALA A 275 22.44 -11.82 -15.01
N LEU A 276 22.07 -12.53 -13.95
CA LEU A 276 22.80 -13.72 -13.49
C LEU A 276 22.81 -14.82 -14.55
N GLY A 277 21.68 -15.05 -15.24
CA GLY A 277 21.60 -16.03 -16.32
C GLY A 277 22.58 -15.74 -17.47
N ALA A 278 22.83 -14.47 -17.79
CA ALA A 278 23.88 -14.10 -18.75
C ALA A 278 25.29 -14.44 -18.22
N LEU A 279 25.58 -14.08 -16.97
CA LEU A 279 26.86 -14.37 -16.33
C LEU A 279 27.18 -15.88 -16.27
N GLU A 280 26.18 -16.70 -15.98
CA GLU A 280 26.27 -18.17 -15.95
C GLU A 280 26.62 -18.77 -17.32
N ARG A 281 26.11 -18.16 -18.41
CA ARG A 281 26.49 -18.53 -19.79
C ARG A 281 27.86 -18.01 -20.21
N GLY A 282 28.55 -17.28 -19.33
CA GLY A 282 29.84 -16.65 -19.63
C GLY A 282 29.72 -15.34 -20.41
N GLU A 283 28.52 -14.80 -20.57
CA GLU A 283 28.27 -13.47 -21.14
C GLU A 283 28.45 -12.39 -20.07
N LYS A 284 28.71 -11.15 -20.48
CA LYS A 284 28.65 -9.98 -19.58
C LYS A 284 27.22 -9.45 -19.50
N ALA A 285 26.89 -8.74 -18.43
CA ALA A 285 25.60 -8.09 -18.25
C ALA A 285 25.75 -6.59 -17.94
N LEU A 286 24.96 -5.76 -18.62
CA LEU A 286 24.80 -4.34 -18.33
C LEU A 286 23.34 -4.09 -17.95
N VAL A 287 23.12 -3.63 -16.73
CA VAL A 287 21.82 -3.17 -16.22
C VAL A 287 21.83 -1.65 -16.18
N VAL A 288 20.89 -1.03 -16.87
CA VAL A 288 20.66 0.42 -16.89
C VAL A 288 19.32 0.70 -16.22
N ILE A 289 19.36 1.47 -15.14
CA ILE A 289 18.18 1.93 -14.41
C ILE A 289 17.96 3.40 -14.78
N LEU A 290 16.77 3.72 -15.29
CA LEU A 290 16.34 5.08 -15.65
C LEU A 290 15.33 5.55 -14.60
N ASP A 291 15.76 6.36 -13.63
CA ASP A 291 14.93 6.79 -12.49
C ASP A 291 13.65 7.50 -12.98
N GLY A 292 12.51 7.11 -12.43
CA GLY A 292 11.20 7.69 -12.75
C GLY A 292 10.67 7.49 -14.18
N PHE A 293 11.33 6.72 -15.05
CA PHE A 293 10.93 6.61 -16.47
C PHE A 293 9.82 5.57 -16.71
N GLY A 294 8.56 5.97 -16.46
CA GLY A 294 7.38 5.10 -16.58
C GLY A 294 7.05 4.65 -18.02
N TYR A 295 6.25 3.58 -18.17
CA TYR A 295 5.91 3.01 -19.48
C TYR A 295 5.10 3.98 -20.36
N ASP A 296 4.25 4.80 -19.75
CA ASP A 296 3.50 5.84 -20.48
C ASP A 296 4.44 6.91 -21.04
N GLN A 297 5.40 7.39 -20.24
CA GLN A 297 6.44 8.31 -20.71
C GLN A 297 7.30 7.68 -21.81
N PHE A 298 7.62 6.38 -21.72
CA PHE A 298 8.29 5.67 -22.80
C PHE A 298 7.49 5.71 -24.11
N LYS A 299 6.17 5.47 -24.07
CA LYS A 299 5.31 5.55 -25.27
C LYS A 299 5.25 6.96 -25.84
N GLU A 300 5.09 7.96 -24.97
CA GLU A 300 5.03 9.38 -25.33
C GLU A 300 6.35 9.80 -26.00
N ALA A 301 7.49 9.54 -25.36
CA ALA A 301 8.82 9.83 -25.87
C ALA A 301 9.11 9.11 -27.20
N LYS A 302 8.64 7.86 -27.36
CA LYS A 302 8.75 7.12 -28.62
C LYS A 302 7.95 7.76 -29.75
N ALA A 303 6.71 8.18 -29.46
CA ALA A 303 5.84 8.84 -30.44
C ALA A 303 6.41 10.20 -30.89
N GLU A 304 7.07 10.92 -29.98
CA GLU A 304 7.73 12.20 -30.24
C GLU A 304 9.13 12.06 -30.86
N GLY A 305 9.66 10.84 -30.96
CA GLY A 305 10.98 10.59 -31.53
C GLY A 305 12.14 11.01 -30.63
N LEU A 306 11.91 11.20 -29.33
CA LEU A 306 12.94 11.56 -28.34
C LEU A 306 13.90 10.40 -28.06
N ILE A 307 13.41 9.16 -28.16
CA ILE A 307 14.16 7.93 -27.85
C ILE A 307 14.35 7.03 -29.08
N PRO A 308 15.00 7.48 -30.16
CA PRO A 308 15.10 6.68 -31.38
C PRO A 308 15.84 5.34 -31.19
N TYR A 309 16.76 5.22 -30.22
CA TYR A 309 17.47 3.96 -29.97
C TYR A 309 16.63 2.96 -29.17
N LEU A 310 16.11 3.35 -28.02
CA LEU A 310 15.25 2.51 -27.19
C LEU A 310 13.90 2.24 -27.87
N GLY A 311 13.33 3.25 -28.53
CA GLY A 311 12.05 3.16 -29.24
C GLY A 311 12.07 2.19 -30.43
N ALA A 312 13.24 1.90 -31.00
CA ALA A 312 13.41 0.91 -32.06
C ALA A 312 13.43 -0.55 -31.56
N ARG A 313 13.48 -0.76 -30.23
CA ARG A 313 13.55 -2.08 -29.61
C ARG A 313 12.16 -2.57 -29.17
N ALA A 314 12.06 -3.88 -28.96
CA ALA A 314 10.91 -4.46 -28.29
C ALA A 314 10.94 -4.06 -26.80
N ALA A 315 9.92 -3.33 -26.37
CA ALA A 315 9.74 -2.93 -24.98
C ALA A 315 8.49 -3.63 -24.43
N GLU A 316 8.69 -4.39 -23.37
CA GLU A 316 7.63 -5.05 -22.62
C GLU A 316 7.20 -4.15 -21.44
N LYS A 317 5.95 -4.31 -20.98
CA LYS A 317 5.52 -3.72 -19.71
C LYS A 317 6.06 -4.57 -18.58
N ALA A 318 6.59 -3.93 -17.54
CA ALA A 318 6.90 -4.59 -16.28
C ALA A 318 6.21 -3.88 -15.11
N SER A 319 5.79 -4.65 -14.11
CA SER A 319 5.40 -4.08 -12.81
C SER A 319 6.63 -3.74 -11.98
N THR A 320 6.61 -2.60 -11.30
CA THR A 320 7.50 -2.32 -10.16
C THR A 320 6.84 -2.69 -8.83
N VAL A 321 7.52 -2.41 -7.73
CA VAL A 321 7.08 -2.69 -6.37
C VAL A 321 6.42 -1.47 -5.72
N PHE A 322 5.55 -1.71 -4.75
CA PHE A 322 4.97 -0.65 -3.92
C PHE A 322 5.73 -0.53 -2.59
N MET A 323 6.09 0.66 -2.11
CA MET A 323 5.81 1.97 -2.73
C MET A 323 6.73 2.23 -3.95
N PRO A 324 6.23 2.79 -5.07
CA PRO A 324 7.03 3.06 -6.25
C PRO A 324 7.90 4.31 -6.03
N VAL A 325 8.99 4.12 -5.29
CA VAL A 325 10.01 5.12 -4.97
C VAL A 325 11.39 4.52 -5.22
N THR A 326 12.37 5.38 -5.49
CA THR A 326 13.72 4.99 -5.93
C THR A 326 14.34 3.87 -5.10
N ASN A 327 14.35 4.03 -3.77
CA ASN A 327 14.93 3.05 -2.85
C ASN A 327 14.30 1.65 -2.97
N ALA A 328 12.96 1.57 -3.04
CA ALA A 328 12.24 0.31 -3.10
C ALA A 328 12.39 -0.36 -4.48
N GLY A 329 12.28 0.43 -5.56
CA GLY A 329 12.46 -0.04 -6.93
C GLY A 329 13.87 -0.55 -7.19
N VAL A 330 14.90 0.23 -6.82
CA VAL A 330 16.31 -0.19 -6.94
C VAL A 330 16.58 -1.44 -6.09
N ALA A 331 16.09 -1.51 -4.84
CA ALA A 331 16.22 -2.71 -4.01
C ALA A 331 15.60 -3.94 -4.69
N ALA A 332 14.41 -3.81 -5.27
CA ALA A 332 13.73 -4.90 -5.96
C ALA A 332 14.45 -5.35 -7.23
N ILE A 333 14.98 -4.41 -8.03
CA ILE A 333 15.81 -4.70 -9.20
C ILE A 333 17.05 -5.51 -8.80
N LEU A 334 17.77 -5.03 -7.78
CA LEU A 334 19.07 -5.60 -7.39
C LEU A 334 18.93 -6.90 -6.61
N THR A 335 17.87 -7.08 -5.81
CA THR A 335 17.67 -8.31 -5.01
C THR A 335 16.84 -9.36 -5.73
N GLY A 336 16.06 -8.97 -6.74
CA GLY A 336 15.08 -9.81 -7.42
C GLY A 336 13.90 -10.20 -6.54
N GLU A 337 13.67 -9.50 -5.44
CA GLU A 337 12.66 -9.81 -4.43
C GLU A 337 11.82 -8.57 -4.10
N GLY A 338 10.57 -8.79 -3.67
CA GLY A 338 9.69 -7.72 -3.21
C GLY A 338 10.12 -7.11 -1.87
N PRO A 339 9.54 -5.95 -1.48
CA PRO A 339 9.90 -5.24 -0.24
C PRO A 339 9.70 -6.05 1.04
N ASP A 340 8.74 -6.97 1.03
CA ASP A 340 8.43 -7.90 2.13
C ASP A 340 9.63 -8.80 2.48
N LYS A 341 10.45 -9.13 1.48
CA LYS A 341 11.63 -9.99 1.62
C LYS A 341 12.93 -9.20 1.62
N ASN A 342 13.05 -8.20 0.75
CA ASN A 342 14.28 -7.41 0.63
C ASN A 342 14.44 -6.37 1.76
N GLY A 343 13.35 -6.01 2.44
CA GLY A 343 13.33 -5.12 3.60
C GLY A 343 13.31 -3.62 3.30
N VAL A 344 13.23 -3.22 2.02
CA VAL A 344 13.21 -1.83 1.56
C VAL A 344 11.92 -1.54 0.81
N TRP A 345 10.99 -0.86 1.49
CA TRP A 345 9.67 -0.49 0.95
C TRP A 345 9.47 1.03 0.85
N PHE A 346 10.35 1.81 1.47
CA PHE A 346 10.40 3.27 1.37
C PHE A 346 11.87 3.71 1.45
N ARG A 347 12.27 4.55 2.41
CA ARG A 347 13.63 5.14 2.51
C ARG A 347 14.69 4.26 3.16
N GLN A 348 14.38 3.01 3.50
CA GLN A 348 15.37 2.10 4.07
C GLN A 348 16.51 1.85 3.06
N LYS A 349 17.70 1.57 3.58
CA LYS A 349 18.89 1.33 2.74
C LYS A 349 19.52 -0.03 2.97
N ASP A 350 19.19 -0.70 4.07
CA ASP A 350 19.75 -1.99 4.44
C ASP A 350 18.93 -3.12 3.81
N LEU A 351 19.59 -3.92 2.97
CA LEU A 351 18.97 -5.09 2.34
C LEU A 351 18.95 -6.28 3.31
N LYS A 352 17.83 -7.01 3.32
CA LYS A 352 17.64 -8.28 4.05
C LYS A 352 17.77 -9.51 3.16
N ALA A 353 17.87 -9.31 1.85
CA ALA A 353 18.03 -10.35 0.85
C ALA A 353 19.35 -10.18 0.11
N GLN A 354 19.89 -11.28 -0.41
CA GLN A 354 21.10 -11.28 -1.22
C GLN A 354 20.88 -10.46 -2.50
N ASP A 355 21.78 -9.52 -2.79
CA ASP A 355 21.72 -8.74 -4.03
C ASP A 355 22.44 -9.42 -5.21
N VAL A 356 22.28 -8.84 -6.40
CA VAL A 356 22.86 -9.33 -7.66
C VAL A 356 24.39 -9.33 -7.63
N PHE A 357 25.02 -8.43 -6.87
CA PHE A 357 26.47 -8.32 -6.79
C PHE A 357 27.07 -9.44 -5.92
N GLU A 358 26.45 -9.72 -4.77
CA GLU A 358 26.79 -10.86 -3.93
C GLU A 358 26.60 -12.18 -4.68
N ALA A 359 25.49 -12.31 -5.43
CA ALA A 359 25.23 -13.48 -6.26
C ALA A 359 26.24 -13.63 -7.40
N ALA A 360 26.60 -12.54 -8.09
CA ALA A 360 27.64 -12.55 -9.12
C ALA A 360 29.02 -12.93 -8.54
N ALA A 361 29.37 -12.41 -7.36
CA ALA A 361 30.61 -12.77 -6.68
C ALA A 361 30.66 -14.26 -6.31
N ALA A 362 29.53 -14.86 -5.92
CA ALA A 362 29.43 -16.31 -5.68
C ALA A 362 29.67 -17.16 -6.95
N LEU A 363 29.42 -16.59 -8.14
CA LEU A 363 29.77 -17.18 -9.44
C LEU A 363 31.23 -16.91 -9.86
N GLY A 364 32.03 -16.25 -9.02
CA GLY A 364 33.39 -15.83 -9.34
C GLY A 364 33.46 -14.66 -10.32
N LYS A 365 32.37 -13.91 -10.47
CA LYS A 365 32.24 -12.76 -11.38
C LYS A 365 32.53 -11.45 -10.66
N LYS A 366 33.07 -10.49 -11.40
CA LYS A 366 33.33 -9.13 -10.89
C LYS A 366 32.19 -8.20 -11.27
N SER A 367 31.91 -7.23 -10.40
CA SER A 367 30.82 -6.29 -10.62
C SER A 367 31.25 -4.85 -10.38
N VAL A 368 30.62 -3.92 -11.10
CA VAL A 368 30.71 -2.48 -10.89
C VAL A 368 29.30 -1.93 -10.76
N TYR A 369 29.09 -1.05 -9.78
CA TYR A 369 27.87 -0.27 -9.61
C TYR A 369 28.23 1.22 -9.64
N VAL A 370 27.66 1.96 -10.58
CA VAL A 370 27.82 3.41 -10.72
C VAL A 370 26.51 4.09 -10.39
N GLU A 371 26.59 5.10 -9.54
CA GLU A 371 25.45 5.80 -8.95
C GLU A 371 25.73 7.31 -8.92
N GLY A 372 24.69 8.11 -8.70
CA GLY A 372 24.81 9.55 -8.47
C GLY A 372 25.51 9.91 -7.16
N ASN A 373 25.19 11.08 -6.62
CA ASN A 373 25.94 11.65 -5.49
C ASN A 373 25.54 11.07 -4.12
N LYS A 374 24.51 10.23 -4.07
CA LYS A 374 23.95 9.68 -2.84
C LYS A 374 23.84 8.16 -2.93
N LEU A 375 24.10 7.51 -1.81
CA LEU A 375 23.84 6.09 -1.63
C LEU A 375 22.32 5.84 -1.56
N ILE A 376 21.77 5.09 -2.51
CA ILE A 376 20.36 4.66 -2.51
C ILE A 376 20.17 3.47 -1.56
N VAL A 377 20.82 2.35 -1.84
CA VAL A 377 20.82 1.13 -1.01
C VAL A 377 22.24 0.61 -0.77
N LYS A 378 22.46 -0.03 0.39
CA LYS A 378 23.72 -0.72 0.70
C LYS A 378 23.70 -2.09 0.02
N THR A 379 24.71 -2.37 -0.77
CA THR A 379 24.83 -3.61 -1.54
C THR A 379 26.19 -4.28 -1.29
N GLY A 380 26.38 -5.51 -1.76
CA GLY A 380 27.62 -6.27 -1.65
C GLY A 380 28.81 -5.61 -2.35
N VAL A 381 28.58 -4.63 -3.23
CA VAL A 381 29.60 -3.78 -3.84
C VAL A 381 29.31 -2.33 -3.48
N ALA A 382 30.32 -1.61 -2.97
CA ALA A 382 30.18 -0.19 -2.73
C ALA A 382 29.93 0.55 -4.07
N PRO A 383 28.87 1.37 -4.19
CA PRO A 383 28.65 2.12 -5.40
C PRO A 383 29.74 3.15 -5.59
N VAL A 384 30.09 3.34 -6.85
CA VAL A 384 30.90 4.46 -7.28
C VAL A 384 30.00 5.67 -7.39
N LEU A 385 30.09 6.57 -6.39
CA LEU A 385 29.31 7.80 -6.34
C LEU A 385 29.93 8.90 -7.22
N ASN A 386 29.07 9.65 -7.91
CA ASN A 386 29.44 10.76 -8.79
C ASN A 386 28.68 12.03 -8.40
N SER A 387 29.41 13.12 -8.23
CA SER A 387 28.85 14.45 -7.97
C SER A 387 28.83 15.26 -9.26
N ASP A 388 27.93 16.23 -9.36
CA ASP A 388 27.93 17.26 -10.39
C ASP A 388 29.25 18.04 -10.32
N ARG A 389 30.17 17.75 -11.25
CA ARG A 389 31.52 18.36 -11.27
C ARG A 389 31.57 19.55 -12.21
N ASN A 390 30.69 19.59 -13.20
CA ASN A 390 30.66 20.62 -14.23
C ASN A 390 29.73 21.80 -13.84
N GLY A 391 28.87 21.62 -12.83
CA GLY A 391 27.94 22.59 -12.28
C GLY A 391 26.68 22.80 -13.14
N ASP A 392 26.30 21.84 -13.97
CA ASP A 392 25.16 21.94 -14.88
C ASP A 392 23.80 21.59 -14.23
N GLY A 393 23.83 21.18 -12.96
CA GLY A 393 22.64 20.86 -12.17
C GLY A 393 22.18 19.41 -12.27
N ASN A 394 22.95 18.54 -12.93
CA ASN A 394 22.70 17.10 -13.08
C ASN A 394 23.97 16.29 -12.77
N THR A 395 23.87 14.98 -12.61
CA THR A 395 25.02 14.07 -12.45
C THR A 395 25.13 12.98 -13.52
N ASP A 396 24.14 12.87 -14.42
CA ASP A 396 24.08 11.74 -15.37
C ASP A 396 25.24 11.73 -16.37
N ASP A 397 25.81 12.87 -16.74
CA ASP A 397 26.97 12.94 -17.62
C ASP A 397 28.24 12.41 -16.92
N GLU A 398 28.42 12.70 -15.62
CA GLU A 398 29.50 12.10 -14.83
C GLU A 398 29.29 10.61 -14.57
N ILE A 399 28.04 10.19 -14.30
CA ILE A 399 27.67 8.78 -14.18
C ILE A 399 28.01 8.06 -15.49
N PHE A 400 27.59 8.61 -16.63
CA PHE A 400 27.86 8.07 -17.97
C PHE A 400 29.37 7.99 -18.25
N ALA A 401 30.11 9.07 -18.01
CA ALA A 401 31.56 9.09 -18.19
C ALA A 401 32.25 8.04 -17.31
N ARG A 402 31.78 7.86 -16.07
CA ARG A 402 32.33 6.89 -15.14
C ARG A 402 32.07 5.46 -15.59
N ILE A 403 30.83 5.08 -15.89
CA ILE A 403 30.52 3.71 -16.32
C ILE A 403 31.23 3.35 -17.62
N LYS A 404 31.28 4.29 -18.58
CA LYS A 404 32.03 4.11 -19.83
C LYS A 404 33.51 3.86 -19.58
N SER A 405 34.11 4.57 -18.63
CA SER A 405 35.51 4.35 -18.27
C SER A 405 35.74 2.98 -17.60
N GLU A 406 34.81 2.47 -16.79
CA GLU A 406 34.94 1.14 -16.18
C GLU A 406 34.80 0.03 -17.23
N MET A 407 33.85 0.17 -18.16
CA MET A 407 33.67 -0.75 -19.28
C MET A 407 34.90 -0.77 -20.22
N ALA A 408 35.50 0.39 -20.50
CA ALA A 408 36.69 0.48 -21.35
C ALA A 408 37.93 -0.20 -20.75
N ARG A 409 38.02 -0.29 -19.41
CA ARG A 409 39.08 -1.04 -18.70
C ARG A 409 38.81 -2.53 -18.64
N ASP A 410 37.62 -2.94 -19.08
CA ASP A 410 37.10 -4.29 -18.96
C ASP A 410 37.20 -4.86 -17.52
N ALA A 411 36.79 -4.05 -16.54
CA ALA A 411 37.06 -4.33 -15.13
C ALA A 411 36.11 -5.38 -14.50
N ALA A 412 34.95 -5.64 -15.12
CA ALA A 412 33.89 -6.45 -14.56
C ALA A 412 33.11 -7.27 -15.61
N ASP A 413 32.35 -8.24 -15.11
CA ASP A 413 31.39 -9.04 -15.89
C ASP A 413 29.97 -8.46 -15.77
N LEU A 414 29.63 -7.88 -14.62
CA LEU A 414 28.37 -7.21 -14.35
C LEU A 414 28.58 -5.70 -14.16
N TYR A 415 27.84 -4.92 -14.92
CA TYR A 415 27.80 -3.48 -14.84
C TYR A 415 26.39 -3.04 -14.49
N VAL A 416 26.24 -2.23 -13.45
CA VAL A 416 24.97 -1.60 -13.08
C VAL A 416 25.17 -0.10 -13.05
N VAL A 417 24.29 0.64 -13.72
CA VAL A 417 24.30 2.10 -13.76
C VAL A 417 22.90 2.63 -13.52
N HIS A 418 22.79 3.71 -12.75
CA HIS A 418 21.54 4.35 -12.39
C HIS A 418 21.59 5.83 -12.75
N PHE A 419 20.69 6.27 -13.63
CA PHE A 419 20.57 7.64 -14.13
C PHE A 419 19.33 8.32 -13.53
N HIS A 420 19.47 9.57 -13.07
CA HIS A 420 18.50 10.26 -12.18
C HIS A 420 17.74 11.39 -12.87
N ALA A 421 18.28 11.94 -13.98
CA ALA A 421 17.88 13.25 -14.46
C ALA A 421 16.41 13.33 -14.94
N ILE A 422 15.82 12.20 -15.33
CA ILE A 422 14.41 12.13 -15.77
C ILE A 422 13.46 12.41 -14.60
N ASP A 423 13.71 11.78 -13.44
CA ASP A 423 12.95 11.97 -12.21
C ASP A 423 13.17 13.38 -11.64
N ASP A 424 14.43 13.81 -11.51
CA ASP A 424 14.79 15.14 -11.01
C ASP A 424 14.12 16.28 -11.82
N ALA A 425 14.12 16.18 -13.15
CA ALA A 425 13.44 17.15 -14.03
C ALA A 425 11.91 17.06 -13.92
N GLY A 426 11.37 15.87 -13.67
CA GLY A 426 9.95 15.65 -13.41
C GLY A 426 9.46 16.36 -12.16
N HIS A 427 10.14 16.15 -11.02
CA HIS A 427 9.83 16.84 -9.75
C HIS A 427 9.95 18.36 -9.86
N ALA A 428 10.86 18.85 -10.70
CA ALA A 428 11.02 20.28 -10.95
C ALA A 428 9.85 20.90 -11.76
N GLY A 429 9.01 20.08 -12.41
CA GLY A 429 7.92 20.54 -13.28
C GLY A 429 8.39 21.22 -14.56
N ASP A 430 9.58 20.84 -15.05
CA ASP A 430 10.13 21.34 -16.31
C ASP A 430 10.00 20.28 -17.40
N ASP A 431 8.83 20.22 -18.04
CA ASP A 431 8.51 19.27 -19.12
C ASP A 431 9.55 19.32 -20.26
N ALA A 432 10.09 20.50 -20.57
CA ALA A 432 11.09 20.66 -21.64
C ALA A 432 12.44 20.07 -21.22
N LYS A 433 12.90 20.36 -20.01
CA LYS A 433 14.12 19.75 -19.46
C LYS A 433 13.98 18.25 -19.34
N GLN A 434 12.82 17.75 -18.87
CA GLN A 434 12.58 16.30 -18.79
C GLN A 434 12.67 15.63 -20.16
N ALA A 435 12.09 16.22 -21.21
CA ALA A 435 12.21 15.72 -22.57
C ALA A 435 13.67 15.70 -23.07
N GLU A 436 14.49 16.70 -22.70
CA GLU A 436 15.93 16.70 -22.97
C GLU A 436 16.64 15.55 -22.22
N MET A 437 16.34 15.35 -20.93
CA MET A 437 16.96 14.28 -20.12
C MET A 437 16.59 12.89 -20.64
N ILE A 438 15.35 12.69 -21.10
CA ILE A 438 14.91 11.45 -21.75
C ILE A 438 15.74 11.19 -23.04
N LYS A 439 15.95 12.22 -23.84
CA LYS A 439 16.75 12.12 -25.08
C LYS A 439 18.24 11.85 -24.79
N GLU A 440 18.79 12.47 -23.74
CA GLU A 440 20.17 12.22 -23.30
C GLU A 440 20.35 10.80 -22.77
N ALA A 441 19.40 10.30 -21.96
CA ALA A 441 19.40 8.93 -21.48
C ALA A 441 19.38 7.92 -22.64
N ASP A 442 18.57 8.12 -23.69
CA ASP A 442 18.58 7.29 -24.90
C ASP A 442 19.97 7.26 -25.58
N ALA A 443 20.61 8.42 -25.69
CA ALA A 443 21.95 8.54 -26.26
C ALA A 443 23.01 7.86 -25.40
N TYR A 444 22.92 7.95 -24.07
CA TYR A 444 23.80 7.24 -23.15
C TYR A 444 23.62 5.74 -23.27
N VAL A 445 22.38 5.24 -23.21
CA VAL A 445 22.11 3.80 -23.36
C VAL A 445 22.68 3.29 -24.68
N ARG A 446 22.48 4.03 -25.78
CA ARG A 446 23.08 3.70 -27.08
C ARG A 446 24.59 3.59 -27.01
N ALA A 447 25.25 4.62 -26.50
CA ALA A 447 26.70 4.66 -26.46
C ALA A 447 27.30 3.57 -25.57
N LEU A 448 26.62 3.19 -24.48
CA LEU A 448 27.03 2.05 -23.64
C LEU A 448 26.82 0.72 -24.37
N ALA A 449 25.67 0.54 -25.01
CA ALA A 449 25.32 -0.72 -25.67
C ALA A 449 26.12 -0.98 -26.96
N ASP A 450 26.40 0.04 -27.78
CA ASP A 450 27.15 -0.11 -29.05
C ASP A 450 28.57 -0.67 -28.82
N GLY A 451 29.16 -0.41 -27.64
CA GLY A 451 30.49 -0.90 -27.25
C GLY A 451 30.49 -2.15 -26.37
N PHE A 452 29.34 -2.73 -26.05
CA PHE A 452 29.22 -3.76 -25.02
C PHE A 452 28.89 -5.14 -25.59
N GLY A 453 29.86 -6.06 -25.54
CA GLY A 453 29.64 -7.47 -25.88
C GLY A 453 29.00 -8.25 -24.73
N GLY A 454 27.67 -8.23 -24.64
CA GLY A 454 26.92 -8.94 -23.60
C GLY A 454 25.42 -8.63 -23.61
N ARG A 455 24.71 -9.06 -22.57
CA ARG A 455 23.29 -8.78 -22.35
C ARG A 455 23.10 -7.37 -21.79
N VAL A 456 22.28 -6.55 -22.46
CA VAL A 456 21.84 -5.24 -21.96
C VAL A 456 20.39 -5.34 -21.50
N ILE A 457 20.13 -4.86 -20.28
CA ILE A 457 18.81 -4.81 -19.66
C ILE A 457 18.58 -3.36 -19.25
N VAL A 458 17.49 -2.76 -19.74
CA VAL A 458 17.09 -1.38 -19.44
C VAL A 458 15.70 -1.42 -18.82
N THR A 459 15.55 -0.82 -17.65
CA THR A 459 14.26 -0.64 -16.96
C THR A 459 14.26 0.65 -16.16
N ALA A 460 13.11 1.03 -15.64
CA ALA A 460 13.01 1.99 -14.55
C ALA A 460 12.73 1.27 -13.23
N ASP A 461 13.02 1.95 -12.13
CA ASP A 461 12.71 1.55 -10.75
C ASP A 461 11.29 1.96 -10.34
N HIS A 462 10.77 3.06 -10.87
CA HIS A 462 9.35 3.43 -10.88
C HIS A 462 9.03 4.32 -12.09
N GLY A 463 7.75 4.61 -12.28
CA GLY A 463 7.32 5.72 -13.14
C GLY A 463 6.86 6.93 -12.33
N MET A 464 6.18 7.86 -13.00
CA MET A 464 5.66 9.08 -12.39
C MET A 464 4.31 9.48 -12.96
N HIS A 465 3.51 10.18 -12.16
CA HIS A 465 2.25 10.80 -12.55
C HIS A 465 2.32 12.32 -12.40
N LYS A 466 1.41 13.05 -13.07
CA LYS A 466 1.30 14.50 -12.88
C LYS A 466 0.64 14.81 -11.54
N ASP A 467 1.28 15.67 -10.75
CA ASP A 467 0.68 16.37 -9.62
C ASP A 467 0.77 17.89 -9.84
N GLY A 468 -0.36 18.48 -10.21
CA GLY A 468 -0.41 19.87 -10.65
C GLY A 468 0.48 20.14 -11.88
N ALA A 469 1.53 20.93 -11.67
CA ALA A 469 2.51 21.29 -12.72
C ALA A 469 3.79 20.44 -12.68
N ALA A 470 4.01 19.68 -11.61
CA ALA A 470 5.16 18.79 -11.46
C ALA A 470 4.76 17.33 -11.72
N MET A 471 5.77 16.48 -11.84
CA MET A 471 5.59 15.04 -11.72
C MET A 471 5.86 14.62 -10.27
N ASP A 472 5.15 13.60 -9.80
CA ASP A 472 5.38 12.96 -8.52
C ASP A 472 5.28 11.43 -8.68
N HIS A 473 5.64 10.69 -7.63
CA HIS A 473 5.56 9.25 -7.59
C HIS A 473 5.30 8.75 -6.16
N GLY A 474 5.16 7.43 -6.01
CA GLY A 474 4.87 6.80 -4.72
C GLY A 474 3.39 6.45 -4.51
N ALA A 475 2.54 6.74 -5.49
CA ALA A 475 1.14 6.32 -5.45
C ALA A 475 0.97 4.97 -6.14
N PHE A 476 -0.02 4.17 -5.72
CA PHE A 476 -0.36 2.94 -6.43
C PHE A 476 -1.21 3.29 -7.67
N LEU A 477 -0.57 3.92 -8.66
CA LEU A 477 -1.16 4.36 -9.92
C LEU A 477 -0.51 3.62 -11.10
N PRO A 478 -1.20 3.45 -12.24
CA PRO A 478 -0.62 2.76 -13.39
C PRO A 478 0.67 3.42 -13.88
N ARG A 479 0.72 4.76 -13.89
CA ARG A 479 1.88 5.52 -14.34
C ARG A 479 3.11 5.36 -13.45
N ASP A 480 2.91 5.10 -12.16
CA ASP A 480 3.99 4.87 -11.20
C ASP A 480 4.42 3.39 -11.18
N MET A 481 3.44 2.49 -11.31
CA MET A 481 3.65 1.06 -11.11
C MET A 481 4.12 0.31 -12.36
N ILE A 482 3.89 0.84 -13.56
CA ILE A 482 4.22 0.16 -14.83
C ILE A 482 5.37 0.87 -15.54
N VAL A 483 6.47 0.14 -15.72
CA VAL A 483 7.74 0.62 -16.28
C VAL A 483 8.11 -0.13 -17.57
N PRO A 484 8.94 0.44 -18.45
CA PRO A 484 9.48 -0.28 -19.60
C PRO A 484 10.49 -1.33 -19.16
N TYR A 485 10.45 -2.51 -19.78
CA TYR A 485 11.47 -3.55 -19.66
C TYR A 485 11.98 -3.87 -21.06
N ILE A 486 13.25 -3.58 -21.31
CA ILE A 486 13.89 -3.73 -22.62
C ILE A 486 15.13 -4.58 -22.44
N SER A 487 15.22 -5.69 -23.17
CA SER A 487 16.35 -6.61 -23.10
C SER A 487 16.82 -7.01 -24.49
N PHE A 488 18.14 -6.94 -24.71
CA PHE A 488 18.77 -7.23 -25.99
C PHE A 488 20.27 -7.54 -25.83
N ASP A 489 20.90 -8.05 -26.87
CA ASP A 489 22.36 -8.21 -26.91
C ASP A 489 23.01 -6.91 -27.39
N GLY A 490 24.02 -6.41 -26.66
CA GLY A 490 24.83 -5.27 -27.05
C GLY A 490 25.84 -5.58 -28.16
N GLY A 491 26.47 -4.53 -28.68
CA GLY A 491 27.46 -4.61 -29.77
C GLY A 491 26.88 -5.01 -31.13
N LYS A 492 25.55 -4.94 -31.29
CA LYS A 492 24.80 -5.28 -32.52
C LYS A 492 24.03 -4.08 -33.06
#